data_AF-A0A496PGH3-F1
#
_entry.id   AF-A0A496PGH3-F1
#
_cell.length_a   1.000
_cell.length_b   1.000
_cell.length_c   1.000
_cell.angle_alpha   90.00
_cell.angle_beta   90.00
_cell.angle_gamma   90.00
#
_symmetry.space_group_name_H-M   'P 1'
#
loop_
_entity.id
_entity.type
_entity.pdbx_description
1 polymer ?
#
loop_
_entity_poly.entity_id
_entity_poly.type
_entity_poly.pdbx_seq_one_letter_code
_entity_poly.pdbx_strand_id
1 'polypeptide(L)'
;MSQSPQSAETLPAGVRIRPLTPQDVRGAIAVKNRGWHDAYSAWLSAEALAGMDANFERTVAGWTAALEEGRLLPSWVAIGPDDAVVGLGSGGPVEVTAERAGRLAGDSAGAVARGARMVRAAQA
;
A
#
# COMPACT_ATOMS: atom_id res chain seq x y z
N MET A 1 -10.43 -38.14 -4.31
CA MET A 1 -9.44 -37.17 -4.82
C MET A 1 -9.18 -36.17 -3.70
N SER A 2 -8.19 -36.45 -2.84
CA SER A 2 -7.79 -35.51 -1.79
C SER A 2 -6.88 -34.46 -2.41
N GLN A 3 -7.29 -33.20 -2.40
CA GLN A 3 -6.39 -32.10 -2.70
C GLN A 3 -5.38 -32.01 -1.55
N SER A 4 -4.10 -32.17 -1.86
CA SER A 4 -3.02 -31.85 -0.94
C SER A 4 -3.17 -30.39 -0.50
N PRO A 5 -2.96 -30.05 0.79
CA PRO A 5 -2.93 -28.67 1.21
C PRO A 5 -1.87 -27.94 0.37
N GLN A 6 -2.26 -26.85 -0.29
CA GLN A 6 -1.31 -25.93 -0.90
C GLN A 6 -0.30 -25.57 0.19
N SER A 7 0.95 -25.98 0.01
CA SER A 7 2.06 -25.64 0.90
C SER A 7 1.97 -24.15 1.20
N ALA A 8 1.92 -23.77 2.47
CA ALA A 8 2.04 -22.38 2.87
C ALA A 8 3.30 -21.83 2.18
N GLU A 9 3.10 -20.99 1.18
CA GLU A 9 4.15 -20.51 0.30
C GLU A 9 5.16 -19.80 1.19
N THR A 10 6.30 -20.45 1.40
CA THR A 10 7.29 -19.97 2.34
C THR A 10 7.98 -18.80 1.66
N LEU A 11 8.05 -17.66 2.36
CA LEU A 11 8.68 -16.47 1.79
C LEU A 11 10.10 -16.79 1.30
N PRO A 12 10.59 -16.14 0.23
CA PRO A 12 11.96 -16.29 -0.21
C PRO A 12 12.95 -16.10 0.95
N ALA A 13 14.05 -16.84 0.93
CA ALA A 13 15.05 -16.80 2.01
C ALA A 13 15.50 -15.35 2.30
N GLY A 14 15.52 -14.98 3.57
CA GLY A 14 15.91 -13.63 4.02
C GLY A 14 14.81 -12.57 3.91
N VAL A 15 13.63 -12.89 3.35
CA VAL A 15 12.49 -11.96 3.31
C VAL A 15 11.66 -12.04 4.58
N ARG A 16 11.32 -10.88 5.14
CA ARG A 16 10.47 -10.74 6.34
C ARG A 16 9.33 -9.78 6.07
N ILE A 17 8.14 -10.08 6.57
CA ILE A 17 6.98 -9.18 6.51
C ILE A 17 6.78 -8.56 7.89
N ARG A 18 6.62 -7.23 7.96
CA ARG A 18 6.33 -6.49 9.20
C ARG A 18 5.45 -5.26 8.93
N PRO A 19 4.80 -4.68 9.97
CA PRO A 19 4.09 -3.42 9.82
C PRO A 19 5.03 -2.33 9.32
N LEU A 20 4.51 -1.44 8.47
CA LEU A 20 5.22 -0.27 7.96
C LEU A 20 5.62 0.66 9.12
N THR A 21 6.88 1.10 9.14
CA THR A 21 7.35 2.15 10.06
C THR A 21 7.76 3.41 9.30
N PRO A 22 7.93 4.57 9.98
CA PRO A 22 8.35 5.82 9.32
C PRO A 22 9.64 5.68 8.50
N GLN A 23 10.60 4.87 8.97
CA GLN A 23 11.87 4.63 8.29
C GLN A 23 11.70 3.89 6.95
N ASP A 24 10.64 3.10 6.81
CA ASP A 24 10.39 2.30 5.61
C ASP A 24 9.67 3.09 4.51
N VAL A 25 9.01 4.20 4.86
CA VAL A 25 8.11 4.93 3.96
C VAL A 25 8.79 5.28 2.65
N ARG A 26 10.04 5.72 2.69
CA ARG A 26 10.82 6.05 1.49
C ARG A 26 10.97 4.84 0.56
N GLY A 27 11.36 3.69 1.10
CA GLY A 27 11.46 2.44 0.35
C GLY A 27 10.12 1.95 -0.17
N ALA A 28 9.07 2.08 0.64
CA ALA A 28 7.70 1.70 0.27
C ALA A 28 7.17 2.54 -0.91
N ILE A 29 7.38 3.86 -0.92
CA ILE A 29 7.01 4.72 -2.05
C ILE A 29 7.84 4.37 -3.30
N ALA A 30 9.12 4.04 -3.16
CA ALA A 30 9.96 3.64 -4.29
C ALA A 30 9.45 2.34 -4.94
N VAL A 31 9.14 1.33 -4.11
CA VAL A 31 8.51 0.08 -4.56
C VAL A 31 7.16 0.36 -5.23
N LYS A 32 6.33 1.22 -4.66
CA LYS A 32 5.05 1.62 -5.25
C LYS A 32 5.26 2.22 -6.65
N ASN A 33 6.08 3.26 -6.76
CA ASN A 33 6.30 3.96 -8.03
C ASN A 33 6.86 3.00 -9.09
N ARG A 34 7.87 2.20 -8.75
CA ARG A 34 8.39 1.16 -9.65
C ARG A 34 7.30 0.19 -10.07
N GLY A 35 6.49 -0.30 -9.14
CA GLY A 35 5.38 -1.19 -9.44
C GLY A 35 4.38 -0.57 -10.42
N TRP A 36 4.13 0.73 -10.34
CA TRP A 36 3.28 1.43 -11.31
C TRP A 36 3.91 1.51 -12.70
N HIS A 37 5.21 1.80 -12.81
CA HIS A 37 5.93 1.76 -14.09
C HIS A 37 5.89 0.36 -14.71
N ASP A 38 6.26 -0.66 -13.93
CA ASP A 38 6.34 -2.04 -14.38
C ASP A 38 4.95 -2.57 -14.80
N ALA A 39 3.90 -2.23 -14.04
CA ALA A 39 2.55 -2.73 -14.29
C ALA A 39 1.76 -1.93 -15.33
N TYR A 40 2.03 -0.64 -15.51
CA TYR A 40 1.14 0.24 -16.29
C TYR A 40 1.79 0.98 -17.46
N SER A 41 3.08 0.77 -17.74
CA SER A 41 3.80 1.45 -18.83
C SER A 41 3.18 1.25 -20.23
N ALA A 42 2.46 0.16 -20.46
CA ALA A 42 1.76 -0.07 -21.73
C ALA A 42 0.43 0.72 -21.86
N TRP A 43 -0.09 1.28 -20.76
CA TRP A 43 -1.41 1.93 -20.71
C TRP A 43 -1.35 3.40 -20.29
N LEU A 44 -0.32 3.81 -19.56
CA LEU A 44 -0.11 5.18 -19.10
C LEU A 44 1.02 5.84 -19.88
N SER A 45 0.92 7.16 -20.07
CA SER A 45 1.98 7.92 -20.72
C SER A 45 3.22 8.00 -19.82
N ALA A 46 4.39 8.14 -20.45
CA ALA A 46 5.64 8.39 -19.75
C ALA A 46 5.55 9.65 -18.86
N GLU A 47 4.83 10.68 -19.29
CA GLU A 47 4.60 11.90 -18.50
C GLU A 47 3.78 11.62 -17.23
N ALA A 48 2.70 10.83 -17.33
CA ALA A 48 1.88 10.50 -16.17
C ALA A 48 2.68 9.73 -15.11
N LEU A 49 3.50 8.76 -15.55
CA LEU A 49 4.37 7.99 -14.66
C LEU A 49 5.53 8.85 -14.11
N ALA A 50 6.16 9.69 -14.92
CA ALA A 50 7.20 10.62 -14.47
C ALA A 50 6.67 11.65 -13.45
N GLY A 51 5.40 12.05 -13.56
CA GLY A 51 4.73 12.88 -12.57
C GLY A 51 4.67 12.23 -11.17
N MET A 52 4.60 10.90 -11.10
CA MET A 52 4.66 10.19 -9.81
C MET A 52 6.06 10.29 -9.18
N ASP A 53 7.11 10.20 -9.99
CA ASP A 53 8.50 10.29 -9.54
C ASP A 53 8.89 11.73 -9.17
N ALA A 54 8.43 12.71 -9.94
CA ALA A 54 8.63 14.13 -9.63
C ALA A 54 8.03 14.52 -8.26
N ASN A 55 7.00 13.79 -7.81
CA ASN A 55 6.33 14.03 -6.54
C ASN A 55 6.89 13.19 -5.37
N PHE A 56 7.92 12.37 -5.61
CA PHE A 56 8.41 11.36 -4.68
C PHE A 56 8.64 11.89 -3.26
N GLU A 57 9.47 12.93 -3.09
CA GLU A 57 9.80 13.46 -1.76
C GLU A 57 8.57 14.02 -1.03
N ARG A 58 7.68 14.69 -1.76
CA ARG A 58 6.43 15.21 -1.19
C ARG A 58 5.51 14.07 -0.75
N THR A 59 5.44 13.00 -1.54
CA THR A 59 4.66 11.81 -1.20
C THR A 59 5.26 11.08 0.00
N VAL A 60 6.58 10.95 0.09
CA VAL A 60 7.27 10.39 1.26
C VAL A 60 6.92 11.20 2.51
N ALA A 61 7.09 12.53 2.48
CA ALA A 61 6.75 13.39 3.61
C ALA A 61 5.27 13.26 4.02
N GLY A 62 4.36 13.26 3.05
CA GLY A 62 2.92 13.12 3.30
C GLY A 62 2.54 11.75 3.89
N TRP A 63 3.14 10.66 3.41
CA TRP A 63 2.92 9.33 3.97
C TRP A 63 3.53 9.17 5.36
N THR A 64 4.72 9.72 5.60
CA THR A 64 5.35 9.69 6.93
C THR A 64 4.45 10.39 7.96
N ALA A 65 4.03 11.62 7.68
CA ALA A 65 3.13 12.36 8.58
C ALA A 65 1.79 11.61 8.79
N ALA A 66 1.19 11.10 7.72
CA ALA A 66 -0.05 10.33 7.83
C ALA A 66 0.13 9.03 8.64
N LEU A 67 1.29 8.36 8.55
CA LEU A 67 1.58 7.16 9.32
C LEU A 67 1.70 7.47 10.81
N GLU A 68 2.47 8.50 11.15
CA GLU A 68 2.69 8.96 12.53
C GLU A 68 1.39 9.38 13.20
N GLU A 69 0.48 10.00 12.44
CA GLU A 69 -0.85 10.41 12.92
C GLU A 69 -1.88 9.26 12.89
N GLY A 70 -1.49 8.04 12.48
CA GLY A 70 -2.39 6.88 12.40
C GLY A 70 -3.48 7.00 11.32
N ARG A 71 -3.24 7.85 10.30
CA ARG A 71 -4.14 8.19 9.19
C ARG A 71 -3.84 7.45 7.89
N LEU A 72 -2.85 6.55 7.86
CA LEU A 72 -2.72 5.60 6.75
C LEU A 72 -3.61 4.37 6.96
N LEU A 73 -3.93 3.70 5.85
CA LEU A 73 -4.46 2.34 5.92
C LEU A 73 -3.45 1.42 6.61
N PRO A 74 -3.92 0.37 7.31
CA PRO A 74 -3.03 -0.68 7.78
C PRO A 74 -2.14 -1.15 6.63
N SER A 75 -0.83 -1.00 6.81
CA SER A 75 0.17 -1.20 5.77
C SER A 75 1.30 -2.06 6.30
N TRP A 76 1.73 -2.98 5.46
CA TRP A 76 2.78 -3.95 5.73
C TRP A 76 3.82 -3.88 4.63
N VAL A 77 5.07 -4.09 5.01
CA VAL A 77 6.21 -4.12 4.09
C VAL A 77 6.89 -5.47 4.11
N ALA A 78 7.39 -5.89 2.95
CA ALA A 78 8.35 -6.96 2.83
C ALA A 78 9.75 -6.36 2.82
N ILE A 79 10.59 -6.83 3.74
CA ILE A 79 11.98 -6.44 3.90
C ILE A 79 12.87 -7.56 3.38
N GLY A 80 13.74 -7.24 2.43
CA GLY A 80 14.71 -8.16 1.86
C GLY A 80 15.94 -8.39 2.75
N PRO A 81 16.89 -9.23 2.29
CA PRO A 81 18.08 -9.60 3.06
C PRO A 81 19.00 -8.43 3.42
N ASP A 82 19.02 -7.35 2.61
CA ASP A 82 19.84 -6.16 2.84
C ASP A 82 19.09 -5.05 3.60
N ASP A 83 18.05 -5.41 4.36
CA ASP A 83 17.10 -4.50 5.02
C ASP A 83 16.38 -3.51 4.08
N ALA A 84 16.44 -3.74 2.77
CA ALA A 84 15.72 -2.97 1.77
C ALA A 84 14.23 -3.33 1.73
N VAL A 85 13.36 -2.34 1.56
CA VAL A 85 11.94 -2.58 1.27
C VAL A 85 11.82 -3.12 -0.16
N VAL A 86 11.26 -4.32 -0.30
CA VAL A 86 11.06 -5.02 -1.59
C VAL A 86 9.59 -5.24 -1.94
N GLY A 87 8.68 -4.94 -1.00
CA GLY A 87 7.24 -5.10 -1.20
C GLY A 87 6.46 -4.22 -0.24
N LEU A 88 5.27 -3.81 -0.66
CA LEU A 88 4.31 -3.04 0.11
C LEU A 88 2.91 -3.59 -0.15
N GLY A 89 2.14 -3.77 0.92
CA GLY A 89 0.71 -4.05 0.85
C GLY A 89 -0.05 -3.16 1.83
N SER A 90 -1.13 -2.54 1.36
CA SER A 90 -2.00 -1.70 2.19
C SER A 90 -3.44 -2.17 2.03
N GLY A 91 -4.12 -2.41 3.15
CA GLY A 91 -5.49 -2.91 3.12
C GLY A 91 -5.97 -3.37 4.49
N GLY A 92 -7.27 -3.66 4.57
CA GLY A 92 -7.91 -4.17 5.77
C GLY A 92 -9.38 -4.47 5.52
N PRO A 93 -10.08 -5.06 6.51
CA PRO A 93 -11.52 -5.31 6.43
C PRO A 93 -12.28 -4.04 6.06
N VAL A 94 -13.32 -4.17 5.21
CA VAL A 94 -14.01 -2.99 4.67
C VAL A 94 -14.62 -2.15 5.78
N GLU A 95 -15.09 -2.78 6.85
CA GLU A 95 -15.65 -2.16 8.05
C GLU A 95 -14.59 -1.32 8.77
N VAL A 96 -13.39 -1.89 8.98
CA VAL A 96 -12.25 -1.23 9.62
C VAL A 96 -11.76 -0.05 8.78
N THR A 97 -11.77 -0.18 7.46
CA THR A 97 -11.39 0.92 6.56
C THR A 97 -12.48 2.00 6.46
N ALA A 98 -13.76 1.61 6.51
CA ALA A 98 -14.91 2.52 6.44
C ALA A 98 -15.07 3.40 7.69
N GLU A 99 -14.81 2.87 8.88
CA GLU A 99 -14.75 3.64 10.13
C GLU A 99 -13.69 4.75 10.06
N ARG A 100 -12.61 4.52 9.29
CA ARG A 100 -11.50 5.44 9.14
C ARG A 100 -11.64 6.36 7.93
N ALA A 101 -12.61 6.15 7.03
CA ALA A 101 -12.69 6.81 5.73
C ALA A 101 -12.61 8.36 5.78
N GLY A 102 -13.15 8.99 6.82
CA GLY A 102 -13.08 10.45 7.01
C GLY A 102 -11.79 10.97 7.68
N ARG A 103 -10.90 10.05 8.08
CA ARG A 103 -9.64 10.31 8.79
C ARG A 103 -8.41 9.83 8.01
N LEU A 104 -8.60 9.09 6.92
CA LEU A 104 -7.50 8.57 6.11
C LEU A 104 -6.87 9.65 5.22
N ALA A 105 -5.58 9.53 4.96
CA ALA A 105 -4.82 10.36 4.04
C ALA A 105 -4.07 9.52 2.98
N GLY A 106 -3.46 10.20 2.00
CA GLY A 106 -2.74 9.58 0.89
C GLY A 106 -3.66 9.02 -0.20
N ASP A 107 -3.05 8.33 -1.17
CA ASP A 107 -3.69 7.93 -2.43
C ASP A 107 -4.90 6.99 -2.24
N SER A 108 -4.95 6.27 -1.12
CA SER A 108 -6.02 5.32 -0.82
C SER A 108 -7.26 5.95 -0.17
N ALA A 109 -7.16 7.18 0.37
CA ALA A 109 -8.26 7.82 1.09
C ALA A 109 -9.53 7.97 0.22
N GLY A 110 -9.36 8.36 -1.05
CA GLY A 110 -10.47 8.52 -1.98
C GLY A 110 -11.16 7.20 -2.36
N ALA A 111 -10.42 6.10 -2.48
CA ALA A 111 -10.96 4.78 -2.79
C ALA A 111 -11.77 4.22 -1.61
N VAL A 112 -11.25 4.37 -0.38
CA VAL A 112 -11.92 3.92 0.84
C VAL A 112 -13.20 4.70 1.11
N ALA A 113 -13.20 6.02 0.88
CA ALA A 113 -14.40 6.84 1.01
C ALA A 113 -15.55 6.40 0.09
N ARG A 114 -15.23 5.86 -1.11
CA ARG A 114 -16.23 5.28 -2.02
C ARG A 114 -16.76 3.94 -1.49
N GLY A 115 -15.88 3.06 -1.03
CA GLY A 115 -16.27 1.78 -0.42
C GLY A 115 -17.17 1.95 0.80
N ALA A 116 -16.86 2.90 1.68
CA ALA A 116 -17.66 3.21 2.85
C ALA A 116 -19.10 3.63 2.51
N ARG A 117 -19.30 4.36 1.40
CA ARG A 117 -20.66 4.72 0.93
C ARG A 117 -21.45 3.49 0.46
N MET A 118 -20.80 2.56 -0.22
CA MET A 118 -21.44 1.34 -0.70
C MET A 118 -21.88 0.43 0.45
N VAL A 119 -21.04 0.26 1.47
CA VAL A 119 -21.39 -0.54 2.68
C VAL A 119 -22.60 0.04 3.39
N ARG A 120 -22.64 1.36 3.60
CA ARG A 120 -23.80 2.02 4.24
C ARG A 120 -25.09 1.87 3.42
N ALA A 121 -25.00 1.95 2.10
CA ALA A 121 -26.16 1.77 1.22
C ALA A 121 -26.69 0.32 1.24
N ALA A 122 -25.83 -0.68 1.47
CA ALA A 122 -26.23 -2.08 1.57
C ALA A 122 -26.83 -2.47 2.94
N GLN A 123 -26.67 -1.61 3.95
CA GLN A 123 -27.17 -1.81 5.31
C GLN A 123 -28.47 -1.03 5.60
N ALA A 124 -28.97 -0.24 4.65
CA ALA A 124 -30.18 0.57 4.73
C ALA A 124 -31.32 -0.09 3.93
#